data_AF-A0A2N7AV38-F1
#
_entry.id   AF-A0A2N7AV38-F1
#
_cell.length_a   1.000
_cell.length_b   1.000
_cell.length_c   1.000
_cell.angle_alpha   90.00
_cell.angle_beta   90.00
_cell.angle_gamma   90.00
#
_symmetry.space_group_name_H-M   'P 1'
#
loop_
_entity.id
_entity.type
_entity.pdbx_description
1 polymer ?
#
loop_
_entity_poly.entity_id
_entity_poly.type
_entity_poly.pdbx_seq_one_letter_code
_entity_poly.pdbx_strand_id
1 'polypeptide(L)'
;MVNVIDNESRNRNNMMPVGVKIIDDKGNTTHTAKTDLKTNYISLESKWFGSSSNNNGGNTDPDNPGHPTFGDNYYAGSLADGEITERNLEWSGIDDPTKDTIVTFNDDPGLKPFGQYTGLTILGHIQKTVMTAGTKGAVSTLDLNYDPSNTPKDGYFTTTASYPNYVKSEGLVVGKSLSIPINGVGENLNGDNIKSPEIQLAYNTDKTLTIKHIQGYVNDGNTSGATGANYDYIVDIIATFSVQSAVAQLPPSVNLFAGSASGDIVLAGLTKGFDNSMDGLQVTTDNYATGPYTLGLPGNGFGYRFDLAPFDISKITIPKEELIIGNRYKLDIKNVTTELSLETKIESNRDTWVSSKEDVYKGSMSYYLSKIDDAYVDIKENSVIDLTISFSLTSKDAKGNNSGGTYPGFTVKTTKVTTYKN
;
A
#
# COMPACT_ATOMS: atom_id res chain seq x y z
N MET A 1 -13.03 -59.96 -1.73
CA MET A 1 -13.36 -58.53 -1.70
C MET A 1 -12.95 -58.04 -0.31
N VAL A 2 -11.73 -57.54 -0.17
CA VAL A 2 -11.13 -57.22 1.13
C VAL A 2 -11.47 -55.76 1.46
N ASN A 3 -12.36 -55.56 2.42
CA ASN A 3 -12.61 -54.25 3.05
C ASN A 3 -11.42 -53.95 3.96
N VAL A 4 -10.29 -53.51 3.39
CA VAL A 4 -9.28 -52.80 4.17
C VAL A 4 -9.78 -51.38 4.33
N ILE A 5 -10.71 -51.19 5.27
CA ILE A 5 -11.04 -49.86 5.78
C ILE A 5 -9.78 -49.42 6.52
N ASP A 6 -9.08 -48.51 5.85
CA ASP A 6 -7.79 -47.93 6.16
C ASP A 6 -7.71 -47.41 7.61
N ASN A 7 -7.32 -48.31 8.52
CA ASN A 7 -7.03 -47.99 9.92
C ASN A 7 -5.83 -47.03 10.04
N GLU A 8 -4.95 -46.96 9.04
CA GLU A 8 -3.85 -46.01 9.00
C GLU A 8 -4.34 -44.58 8.74
N SER A 9 -5.30 -44.38 7.84
CA SER A 9 -5.95 -43.07 7.64
C SER A 9 -6.78 -42.63 8.84
N ARG A 10 -7.41 -43.55 9.57
CA ARG A 10 -8.05 -43.23 10.86
C ARG A 10 -7.04 -42.85 11.94
N ASN A 11 -5.89 -43.53 12.02
CA ASN A 11 -4.83 -43.17 12.95
C ASN A 11 -4.14 -41.84 12.59
N ARG A 12 -4.01 -41.49 11.31
CA ARG A 12 -3.50 -40.17 10.86
C ARG A 12 -4.44 -39.02 11.21
N ASN A 13 -5.76 -39.26 11.25
CA ASN A 13 -6.73 -38.24 11.69
C ASN A 13 -6.59 -37.89 13.19
N ASN A 14 -6.05 -38.81 14.00
CA ASN A 14 -5.69 -38.55 15.41
C ASN A 14 -4.35 -37.82 15.59
N MET A 15 -3.62 -37.52 14.49
CA MET A 15 -2.37 -36.77 14.51
C MET A 15 -2.51 -35.34 13.98
N MET A 16 -3.72 -34.92 13.59
CA MET A 16 -3.95 -33.51 13.26
C MET A 16 -3.96 -32.68 14.55
N PRO A 17 -3.25 -31.54 14.59
CA PRO A 17 -3.30 -30.66 15.76
C PRO A 17 -4.76 -30.27 16.03
N VAL A 18 -5.26 -30.65 17.21
CA VAL A 18 -6.62 -30.33 17.69
C VAL A 18 -6.75 -28.89 18.22
N GLY A 19 -5.68 -28.12 18.07
CA GLY A 19 -5.60 -26.74 18.50
C GLY A 19 -4.18 -26.18 18.45
N VAL A 20 -4.09 -24.85 18.61
CA VAL A 20 -2.84 -24.09 18.71
C VAL A 20 -2.78 -23.48 20.11
N LYS A 21 -1.65 -23.63 20.79
CA LYS A 21 -1.39 -23.07 22.12
C LYS A 21 -0.18 -22.16 22.05
N ILE A 22 -0.34 -20.90 22.46
CA ILE A 22 0.77 -19.95 22.57
C ILE A 22 1.21 -19.92 24.03
N ILE A 23 2.51 -20.06 24.25
CA ILE A 23 3.14 -20.11 25.57
C ILE A 23 4.13 -18.96 25.66
N ASP A 24 4.10 -18.20 26.76
CA ASP A 24 5.05 -17.12 27.00
C ASP A 24 6.46 -17.65 27.34
N ASP A 25 7.42 -16.74 27.43
CA ASP A 25 8.82 -17.01 27.81
C ASP A 25 9.00 -17.62 29.21
N LYS A 26 7.94 -17.61 30.03
CA LYS A 26 7.88 -18.17 31.38
C LYS A 26 7.11 -19.50 31.45
N GLY A 27 6.66 -20.04 30.31
CA GLY A 27 5.95 -21.31 30.24
C GLY A 27 4.44 -21.22 30.51
N ASN A 28 3.87 -20.03 30.66
CA ASN A 28 2.44 -19.84 30.87
C ASN A 28 1.70 -19.85 29.54
N THR A 29 0.47 -20.35 29.57
CA THR A 29 -0.41 -20.34 28.40
C THR A 29 -1.03 -18.96 28.25
N THR A 30 -0.76 -18.27 27.16
CA THR A 30 -1.37 -16.95 26.89
C THR A 30 -2.64 -17.09 26.07
N HIS A 31 -2.67 -18.02 25.12
CA HIS A 31 -3.80 -18.24 24.22
C HIS A 31 -4.00 -19.72 23.86
N THR A 32 -5.24 -20.10 23.52
CA THR A 32 -5.57 -21.47 23.08
C THR A 32 -6.69 -21.42 22.04
N ALA A 33 -6.39 -21.85 20.82
CA ALA A 33 -7.40 -22.10 19.79
C ALA A 33 -7.61 -23.60 19.67
N LYS A 34 -8.85 -24.03 19.47
CA LYS A 34 -9.18 -25.43 19.19
C LYS A 34 -9.70 -25.56 17.78
N THR A 35 -9.39 -26.68 17.15
CA THR A 35 -9.94 -27.04 15.85
C THR A 35 -11.43 -27.32 16.01
N ASP A 36 -12.26 -26.69 15.19
CA ASP A 36 -13.65 -27.12 15.04
C ASP A 36 -13.66 -28.46 14.29
N LEU A 37 -13.96 -29.53 15.01
CA LEU A 37 -13.93 -30.90 14.50
C LEU A 37 -15.00 -31.17 13.42
N LYS A 38 -15.97 -30.27 13.22
CA LYS A 38 -16.94 -30.38 12.12
C LYS A 38 -16.42 -29.81 10.80
N THR A 39 -15.56 -28.80 10.88
CA THR A 39 -15.10 -28.03 9.72
C THR A 39 -13.60 -28.18 9.45
N ASN A 40 -12.85 -28.80 10.38
CA ASN A 40 -11.39 -28.88 10.41
C ASN A 40 -10.68 -27.50 10.38
N TYR A 41 -11.37 -26.42 10.74
CA TYR A 41 -10.78 -25.10 10.83
C TYR A 41 -10.27 -24.80 12.23
N ILE A 42 -9.16 -24.07 12.31
CA ILE A 42 -8.66 -23.44 13.54
C ILE A 42 -8.95 -21.96 13.43
N SER A 43 -9.82 -21.45 14.30
CA SER A 43 -10.09 -20.01 14.39
C SER A 43 -9.09 -19.37 15.35
N LEU A 44 -8.33 -18.39 14.86
CA LEU A 44 -7.42 -17.57 15.65
C LEU A 44 -8.08 -16.20 15.85
N GLU A 45 -8.15 -15.73 17.09
CA GLU A 45 -8.69 -14.39 17.35
C GLU A 45 -7.68 -13.34 16.90
N SER A 46 -8.14 -12.30 16.20
CA SER A 46 -7.29 -11.20 15.69
C SER A 46 -6.41 -10.55 16.76
N LYS A 47 -6.90 -10.53 18.02
CA LYS A 47 -6.19 -9.99 19.18
C LYS A 47 -4.91 -10.75 19.57
N TRP A 48 -4.64 -11.93 19.00
CA TRP A 48 -3.44 -12.74 19.31
C TRP A 48 -2.21 -12.35 18.49
N PHE A 49 -2.37 -11.57 17.42
CA PHE A 49 -1.27 -11.17 16.52
C PHE A 49 -0.56 -9.89 16.95
N GLY A 50 -0.65 -9.54 18.24
CA GLY A 50 -0.11 -8.32 18.79
C GLY A 50 -1.03 -7.14 18.53
N SER A 51 -1.45 -6.50 19.62
CA SER A 51 -2.02 -5.16 19.58
C SER A 51 -0.97 -4.21 19.01
N SER A 52 -0.99 -3.99 17.70
CA SER A 52 -0.70 -2.65 17.18
C SER A 52 -1.74 -1.73 17.81
N SER A 53 -1.36 -1.06 18.91
CA SER A 53 -2.12 0.07 19.41
C SER A 53 -2.08 1.15 18.32
N ASN A 54 -3.22 1.33 17.64
CA ASN A 54 -3.65 2.47 16.83
C ASN A 54 -4.45 2.11 15.57
N ASN A 55 -4.84 0.84 15.36
CA ASN A 55 -5.88 0.55 14.39
C ASN A 55 -7.27 0.63 15.02
N ASN A 56 -7.79 1.86 15.15
CA ASN A 56 -9.22 2.12 14.94
C ASN A 56 -9.53 1.92 13.45
N GLY A 57 -9.26 0.70 12.95
CA GLY A 57 -9.57 0.31 11.58
C GLY A 57 -11.06 0.49 11.38
N GLY A 58 -11.40 1.38 10.44
CA GLY A 58 -12.75 1.68 10.05
C GLY A 58 -13.56 0.40 9.91
N ASN A 59 -14.68 0.36 10.61
CA ASN A 59 -15.68 -0.67 10.38
C ASN A 59 -16.16 -0.51 8.94
N THR A 60 -15.76 -1.42 8.05
CA THR A 60 -16.15 -1.46 6.64
C THR A 60 -17.51 -2.13 6.42
N ASP A 61 -18.28 -2.35 7.48
CA ASP A 61 -19.66 -2.85 7.39
C ASP A 61 -20.58 -1.77 6.79
N PRO A 62 -21.03 -1.90 5.53
CA PRO A 62 -21.90 -0.91 4.90
C PRO A 62 -23.33 -0.94 5.47
N ASP A 63 -23.68 -1.95 6.26
CA ASP A 63 -25.07 -2.27 6.63
C ASP A 63 -25.39 -2.01 8.11
N ASN A 64 -24.50 -1.40 8.89
CA ASN A 64 -24.78 -1.08 10.29
C ASN A 64 -25.47 0.31 10.43
N PRO A 65 -26.75 0.42 10.82
CA PRO A 65 -27.50 1.68 10.86
C PRO A 65 -27.05 2.67 11.96
N GLY A 66 -25.90 2.45 12.61
CA GLY A 66 -25.32 3.28 13.68
C GLY A 66 -23.95 3.90 13.36
N HIS A 67 -23.52 3.94 12.10
CA HIS A 67 -22.24 4.57 11.73
C HIS A 67 -22.25 6.09 11.94
N PRO A 68 -21.20 6.68 12.56
CA PRO A 68 -21.05 8.12 12.59
C PRO A 68 -20.83 8.63 11.16
N THR A 69 -21.56 9.69 10.82
CA THR A 69 -21.60 10.33 9.49
C THR A 69 -20.41 11.24 9.20
N PHE A 70 -19.51 11.39 10.18
CA PHE A 70 -18.31 12.23 10.16
C PHE A 70 -17.22 11.63 11.06
N GLY A 71 -15.95 12.00 10.82
CA GLY A 71 -14.83 11.66 11.71
C GLY A 71 -14.11 10.36 11.38
N ASP A 72 -14.26 9.84 10.17
CA ASP A 72 -13.43 8.73 9.69
C ASP A 72 -12.02 9.24 9.34
N ASN A 73 -10.99 8.51 9.79
CA ASN A 73 -9.61 8.78 9.39
C ASN A 73 -9.37 8.23 7.99
N TYR A 74 -9.37 9.11 7.00
CA TYR A 74 -8.94 8.78 5.64
C TYR A 74 -7.48 9.13 5.44
N TYR A 75 -6.72 8.20 4.86
CA TYR A 75 -5.28 8.33 4.64
C TYR A 75 -5.01 8.63 3.17
N ALA A 76 -4.31 9.72 2.87
CA ALA A 76 -3.81 9.96 1.52
C ALA A 76 -2.65 8.98 1.23
N GLY A 77 -2.60 8.34 0.06
CA GLY A 77 -1.51 7.45 -0.32
C GLY A 77 -1.55 6.02 0.24
N SER A 78 -2.45 5.70 1.19
CA SER A 78 -2.48 4.36 1.81
C SER A 78 -3.54 3.47 1.18
N LEU A 79 -3.17 2.73 0.14
CA LEU A 79 -4.03 1.69 -0.41
C LEU A 79 -4.35 0.58 0.60
N ALA A 80 -3.52 0.38 1.63
CA ALA A 80 -3.74 -0.62 2.67
C ALA A 80 -4.91 -0.26 3.62
N ASP A 81 -5.14 1.03 3.82
CA ASP A 81 -6.17 1.56 4.74
C ASP A 81 -7.33 2.23 3.98
N GLY A 82 -7.25 2.26 2.65
CA GLY A 82 -8.13 3.03 1.77
C GLY A 82 -7.54 4.41 1.50
N GLU A 83 -7.45 4.77 0.23
CA GLU A 83 -6.81 6.02 -0.21
C GLU A 83 -7.83 7.05 -0.65
N ILE A 84 -7.57 8.33 -0.32
CA ILE A 84 -8.23 9.45 -0.99
C ILE A 84 -7.58 9.67 -2.35
N THR A 85 -8.32 9.41 -3.43
CA THR A 85 -7.79 9.44 -4.80
C THR A 85 -8.06 10.75 -5.53
N GLU A 86 -9.10 11.49 -5.14
CA GLU A 86 -9.51 12.75 -5.79
C GLU A 86 -9.90 13.76 -4.71
N ARG A 87 -9.46 15.01 -4.85
CA ARG A 87 -9.92 16.14 -4.01
C ARG A 87 -10.12 17.37 -4.87
N ASN A 88 -11.31 17.96 -4.81
CA ASN A 88 -11.61 19.21 -5.52
C ASN A 88 -12.04 20.29 -4.54
N LEU A 89 -11.49 21.50 -4.70
CA LEU A 89 -11.82 22.63 -3.85
C LEU A 89 -13.24 23.13 -4.18
N GLU A 90 -14.13 23.06 -3.20
CA GLU A 90 -15.51 23.52 -3.36
C GLU A 90 -15.73 24.91 -2.79
N TRP A 91 -15.01 25.26 -1.73
CA TRP A 91 -15.10 26.57 -1.11
C TRP A 91 -13.85 26.89 -0.30
N SER A 92 -13.46 28.16 -0.31
CA SER A 92 -12.49 28.74 0.61
C SER A 92 -12.89 30.18 0.91
N GLY A 93 -12.80 30.62 2.15
CA GLY A 93 -13.23 31.98 2.49
C GLY A 93 -13.03 32.35 3.96
N ILE A 94 -13.65 33.47 4.33
CA ILE A 94 -13.67 33.96 5.71
C ILE A 94 -15.03 33.59 6.30
N ASP A 95 -15.05 32.60 7.17
CA ASP A 95 -16.20 32.20 7.97
C ASP A 95 -16.31 33.08 9.23
N ASP A 96 -17.52 33.54 9.56
CA ASP A 96 -17.78 34.38 10.75
C ASP A 96 -18.54 33.55 11.79
N PRO A 97 -17.92 33.20 12.93
CA PRO A 97 -18.54 32.31 13.92
C PRO A 97 -19.76 32.92 14.61
N THR A 98 -20.01 34.22 14.42
CA THR A 98 -21.15 34.92 15.03
C THR A 98 -22.42 34.90 14.17
N LYS A 99 -22.34 34.35 12.94
CA LYS A 99 -23.45 34.30 11.98
C LYS A 99 -23.50 32.93 11.31
N ASP A 100 -24.65 32.62 10.72
CA ASP A 100 -24.75 31.49 9.80
C ASP A 100 -24.01 31.86 8.50
N THR A 101 -23.03 31.05 8.11
CA THR A 101 -22.31 31.21 6.84
C THR A 101 -22.99 30.36 5.77
N ILE A 102 -23.39 30.98 4.65
CA ILE A 102 -23.97 30.27 3.51
C ILE A 102 -22.88 30.08 2.45
N VAL A 103 -22.52 28.83 2.21
CA VAL A 103 -21.53 28.41 1.22
C VAL A 103 -22.23 28.02 -0.07
N THR A 104 -21.84 28.68 -1.17
CA THR A 104 -22.12 28.21 -2.52
C THR A 104 -20.89 27.46 -3.02
N PHE A 105 -21.08 26.22 -3.46
CA PHE A 105 -19.99 25.39 -3.97
C PHE A 105 -19.54 25.84 -5.37
N ASN A 106 -18.26 25.60 -5.67
CA ASN A 106 -17.68 25.92 -6.97
C ASN A 106 -18.30 25.08 -8.09
N ASP A 107 -18.53 23.79 -7.83
CA ASP A 107 -19.21 22.88 -8.75
C ASP A 107 -20.68 22.67 -8.34
N ASP A 108 -21.58 22.41 -9.32
CA ASP A 108 -22.97 22.04 -9.01
C ASP A 108 -22.97 20.62 -8.42
N PRO A 109 -23.26 20.44 -7.11
CA PRO A 109 -23.23 19.13 -6.47
C PRO A 109 -24.32 18.18 -6.99
N GLY A 110 -25.32 18.67 -7.74
CA GLY A 110 -26.47 17.91 -8.19
C GLY A 110 -27.55 17.72 -7.13
N LEU A 111 -28.45 16.76 -7.34
CA LEU A 111 -29.57 16.47 -6.43
C LEU A 111 -29.18 15.55 -5.26
N LYS A 112 -28.03 14.89 -5.36
CA LYS A 112 -27.37 14.20 -4.24
C LYS A 112 -26.20 15.09 -3.83
N PRO A 113 -26.01 15.41 -2.54
CA PRO A 113 -24.86 16.19 -2.11
C PRO A 113 -23.58 15.54 -2.66
N PHE A 114 -22.93 16.20 -3.62
CA PHE A 114 -21.63 15.86 -4.23
C PHE A 114 -21.60 14.67 -5.20
N GLY A 115 -22.74 14.30 -5.80
CA GLY A 115 -22.80 13.44 -6.99
C GLY A 115 -22.00 12.13 -6.92
N GLN A 116 -20.82 12.12 -7.55
CA GLN A 116 -19.91 10.97 -7.72
C GLN A 116 -18.84 10.85 -6.61
N TYR A 117 -18.68 11.88 -5.78
CA TYR A 117 -17.68 11.92 -4.71
C TYR A 117 -18.17 11.19 -3.45
N THR A 118 -17.22 10.73 -2.64
CA THR A 118 -17.50 10.05 -1.37
C THR A 118 -17.97 11.01 -0.27
N GLY A 119 -17.49 12.25 -0.27
CA GLY A 119 -17.88 13.20 0.76
C GLY A 119 -17.14 14.54 0.72
N LEU A 120 -17.15 15.24 1.86
CA LEU A 120 -16.45 16.50 2.09
C LEU A 120 -15.29 16.37 3.08
N THR A 121 -14.19 17.03 2.75
CA THR A 121 -13.09 17.36 3.65
C THR A 121 -13.25 18.81 4.10
N ILE A 122 -13.13 19.04 5.40
CA ILE A 122 -13.27 20.35 6.03
C ILE A 122 -11.99 20.66 6.79
N LEU A 123 -11.37 21.79 6.46
CA LEU A 123 -10.23 22.34 7.16
C LEU A 123 -10.63 23.64 7.84
N GLY A 124 -9.96 23.93 8.94
CA GLY A 124 -10.33 25.03 9.81
C GLY A 124 -9.36 25.21 10.95
N HIS A 125 -9.59 26.24 11.75
CA HIS A 125 -8.78 26.55 12.92
C HIS A 125 -9.66 26.92 14.11
N ILE A 126 -9.06 27.02 15.29
CA ILE A 126 -9.77 27.48 16.49
C ILE A 126 -9.56 28.97 16.65
N GLN A 127 -10.65 29.72 16.77
CA GLN A 127 -10.64 31.08 17.25
C GLN A 127 -10.89 31.08 18.76
N LYS A 128 -9.94 31.58 19.53
CA LYS A 128 -10.03 31.78 20.97
C LYS A 128 -10.47 33.21 21.28
N THR A 129 -11.41 33.36 22.19
CA THR A 129 -11.76 34.63 22.82
C THR A 129 -11.52 34.53 24.32
N VAL A 130 -10.64 35.37 24.87
CA VAL A 130 -10.41 35.42 26.33
C VAL A 130 -11.63 36.04 27.02
N MET A 131 -12.00 35.48 28.17
CA MET A 131 -13.09 35.98 29.01
C MET A 131 -12.55 36.37 30.39
N THR A 132 -12.90 37.56 30.89
CA THR A 132 -12.52 38.03 32.23
C THR A 132 -13.74 38.63 32.92
N ALA A 133 -14.20 37.99 34.00
CA ALA A 133 -15.39 38.39 34.75
C ALA A 133 -16.61 38.69 33.84
N GLY A 134 -16.85 37.81 32.86
CA GLY A 134 -17.95 37.96 31.88
C GLY A 134 -17.70 38.95 30.74
N THR A 135 -16.57 39.67 30.72
CA THR A 135 -16.22 40.60 29.65
C THR A 135 -15.36 39.92 28.58
N LYS A 136 -15.70 40.13 27.30
CA LYS A 136 -14.91 39.65 26.16
C LYS A 136 -13.61 40.43 26.06
N GLY A 137 -12.49 39.71 26.01
CA GLY A 137 -11.15 40.22 25.86
C GLY A 137 -10.59 40.03 24.44
N ALA A 138 -9.29 39.78 24.36
CA ALA A 138 -8.59 39.58 23.11
C ALA A 138 -9.08 38.32 22.37
N VAL A 139 -9.10 38.42 21.04
CA VAL A 139 -9.37 37.32 20.12
C VAL A 139 -8.06 36.91 19.45
N SER A 140 -7.80 35.61 19.35
CA SER A 140 -6.60 35.05 18.73
C SER A 140 -6.90 33.72 18.04
N THR A 141 -6.12 33.37 17.02
CA THR A 141 -6.15 32.05 16.39
C THR A 141 -5.28 31.07 17.17
N LEU A 142 -5.74 29.83 17.26
CA LEU A 142 -5.00 28.67 17.75
C LEU A 142 -4.99 27.58 16.68
N ASP A 143 -3.80 27.04 16.46
CA ASP A 143 -3.64 25.86 15.59
C ASP A 143 -4.18 24.62 16.28
N LEU A 144 -4.70 23.70 15.47
CA LEU A 144 -5.19 22.41 15.94
C LEU A 144 -4.04 21.41 16.07
N ASN A 145 -4.07 20.64 17.16
CA ASN A 145 -3.24 19.46 17.34
C ASN A 145 -4.16 18.23 17.39
N TYR A 146 -4.28 17.51 16.28
CA TYR A 146 -4.99 16.24 16.28
C TYR A 146 -4.12 15.16 16.95
N ASP A 147 -4.55 14.70 18.12
CA ASP A 147 -3.93 13.59 18.84
C ASP A 147 -5.02 12.63 19.33
N PRO A 148 -5.13 11.43 18.75
CA PRO A 148 -6.06 10.39 19.22
C PRO A 148 -5.87 10.01 20.69
N SER A 149 -4.68 10.19 21.24
CA SER A 149 -4.36 9.93 22.66
C SER A 149 -4.77 11.09 23.57
N ASN A 150 -5.21 12.21 22.99
CA ASN A 150 -5.66 13.42 23.67
C ASN A 150 -4.57 14.06 24.55
N THR A 151 -3.30 13.99 24.13
CA THR A 151 -2.17 14.53 24.89
C THR A 151 -2.04 16.04 24.67
N PRO A 152 -2.09 16.87 25.72
CA PRO A 152 -1.95 18.31 25.59
C PRO A 152 -0.65 18.72 24.89
N LYS A 153 -0.72 19.77 24.07
CA LYS A 153 0.43 20.40 23.43
C LYS A 153 0.38 21.92 23.62
N ASP A 154 1.42 22.47 24.24
CA ASP A 154 1.51 23.90 24.53
C ASP A 154 1.39 24.76 23.26
N GLY A 155 0.50 25.75 23.30
CA GLY A 155 0.24 26.67 22.19
C GLY A 155 -0.75 26.16 21.13
N TYR A 156 -1.37 24.99 21.33
CA TYR A 156 -2.33 24.39 20.40
C TYR A 156 -3.65 24.08 21.09
N PHE A 157 -4.72 23.98 20.30
CA PHE A 157 -5.95 23.33 20.73
C PHE A 157 -5.85 21.84 20.39
N THR A 158 -5.68 20.99 21.41
CA THR A 158 -5.60 19.54 21.22
C THR A 158 -6.99 18.93 21.10
N THR A 159 -7.20 18.18 20.01
CA THR A 159 -8.48 17.55 19.67
C THR A 159 -8.31 16.07 19.36
N THR A 160 -9.34 15.28 19.69
CA THR A 160 -9.51 13.89 19.25
C THR A 160 -10.39 13.77 18.02
N ALA A 161 -11.02 14.87 17.56
CA ALA A 161 -11.74 14.91 16.30
C ALA A 161 -10.73 14.89 15.15
N SER A 162 -10.94 14.02 14.17
CA SER A 162 -10.06 13.88 13.00
C SER A 162 -9.83 15.21 12.32
N TYR A 163 -8.58 15.50 11.99
CA TYR A 163 -8.21 16.70 11.25
C TYR A 163 -7.33 16.35 10.04
N PRO A 164 -7.72 16.70 8.79
CA PRO A 164 -8.99 17.35 8.40
C PRO A 164 -10.25 16.58 8.83
N ASN A 165 -11.36 17.28 8.97
CA ASN A 165 -12.64 16.66 9.28
C ASN A 165 -13.24 16.08 7.99
N TYR A 166 -13.58 14.78 8.01
CA TYR A 166 -14.21 14.12 6.86
C TYR A 166 -15.68 13.83 7.13
N VAL A 167 -16.54 14.16 6.18
CA VAL A 167 -17.98 13.97 6.22
C VAL A 167 -18.41 13.17 5.01
N LYS A 168 -19.08 12.03 5.21
CA LYS A 168 -19.62 11.24 4.10
C LYS A 168 -20.82 11.93 3.46
N SER A 169 -21.00 11.76 2.16
CA SER A 169 -22.15 12.32 1.42
C SER A 169 -23.50 11.89 2.02
N GLU A 170 -23.60 10.64 2.48
CA GLU A 170 -24.76 10.07 3.17
C GLU A 170 -25.11 10.81 4.47
N GLY A 171 -24.11 11.43 5.11
CA GLY A 171 -24.25 12.21 6.33
C GLY A 171 -24.85 13.59 6.14
N LEU A 172 -24.82 14.11 4.91
CA LEU A 172 -25.31 15.45 4.56
C LEU A 172 -26.69 15.36 3.90
N VAL A 173 -27.65 14.83 4.65
CA VAL A 173 -29.03 14.71 4.16
C VAL A 173 -29.66 16.09 3.95
N VAL A 174 -30.21 16.33 2.75
CA VAL A 174 -30.88 17.60 2.40
C VAL A 174 -31.89 18.00 3.47
N GLY A 175 -31.77 19.25 3.96
CA GLY A 175 -32.66 19.84 4.96
C GLY A 175 -32.42 19.36 6.39
N LYS A 176 -31.42 18.51 6.64
CA LYS A 176 -31.01 18.10 7.98
C LYS A 176 -29.66 18.72 8.35
N SER A 177 -29.50 18.96 9.64
CA SER A 177 -28.24 19.46 10.21
C SER A 177 -27.39 18.31 10.70
N LEU A 178 -26.10 18.34 10.36
CA LEU A 178 -25.05 17.45 10.84
C LEU A 178 -24.17 18.19 11.83
N SER A 179 -24.07 17.69 13.06
CA SER A 179 -23.19 18.24 14.10
C SER A 179 -21.81 17.60 14.06
N ILE A 180 -20.76 18.40 14.11
CA ILE A 180 -19.36 17.99 14.16
C ILE A 180 -18.71 18.63 15.40
N PRO A 181 -18.65 17.93 16.54
CA PRO A 181 -17.99 18.42 17.74
C PRO A 181 -16.47 18.27 17.63
N ILE A 182 -15.74 19.31 18.03
CA ILE A 182 -14.28 19.34 18.10
C ILE A 182 -13.85 18.97 19.52
N ASN A 183 -14.06 17.69 19.86
CA ASN A 183 -13.80 17.14 21.18
C ASN A 183 -12.30 17.08 21.50
N GLY A 184 -11.91 17.19 22.77
CA GLY A 184 -10.52 17.06 23.21
C GLY A 184 -10.23 17.82 24.50
N VAL A 185 -8.97 17.81 24.93
CA VAL A 185 -8.49 18.61 26.07
C VAL A 185 -8.31 20.10 25.75
N GLY A 186 -8.41 20.50 24.49
CA GLY A 186 -8.19 21.88 24.06
C GLY A 186 -6.77 22.36 24.42
N GLU A 187 -6.65 23.53 25.03
CA GLU A 187 -5.38 24.06 25.56
C GLU A 187 -5.01 23.50 26.95
N ASN A 188 -5.80 22.55 27.49
CA ASN A 188 -5.61 22.00 28.84
C ASN A 188 -5.61 23.07 29.95
N LEU A 189 -6.52 24.05 29.83
CA LEU A 189 -6.75 25.05 30.87
C LEU A 189 -7.51 24.43 32.05
N ASN A 190 -7.16 24.86 33.27
CA ASN A 190 -7.96 24.53 34.45
C ASN A 190 -9.27 25.31 34.41
N GLY A 191 -10.40 24.61 34.47
CA GLY A 191 -11.73 25.22 34.55
C GLY A 191 -12.74 24.25 35.14
N ASP A 192 -13.73 24.79 35.85
CA ASP A 192 -14.79 24.02 36.51
C ASP A 192 -15.97 23.73 35.54
N ASN A 193 -16.02 24.45 34.42
CA ASN A 193 -17.07 24.33 33.42
C ASN A 193 -16.46 24.26 32.01
N ILE A 194 -16.70 23.15 31.32
CA ILE A 194 -16.03 22.79 30.05
C ILE A 194 -17.09 22.38 29.03
N LYS A 195 -16.96 22.92 27.81
CA LYS A 195 -17.77 22.54 26.65
C LYS A 195 -16.92 22.63 25.38
N SER A 196 -16.92 21.57 24.57
CA SER A 196 -16.22 21.57 23.28
C SER A 196 -16.95 22.46 22.25
N PRO A 197 -16.22 23.14 21.36
CA PRO A 197 -16.83 23.80 20.21
C PRO A 197 -17.38 22.77 19.22
N GLU A 198 -18.39 23.16 18.46
CA GLU A 198 -19.05 22.33 17.45
C GLU A 198 -19.41 23.20 16.24
N ILE A 199 -19.28 22.62 15.03
CA ILE A 199 -19.91 23.18 13.83
C ILE A 199 -21.12 22.35 13.43
N GLN A 200 -22.11 23.00 12.85
CA GLN A 200 -23.30 22.37 12.31
C GLN A 200 -23.40 22.67 10.82
N LEU A 201 -23.53 21.62 10.03
CA LEU A 201 -23.60 21.69 8.58
C LEU A 201 -24.99 21.28 8.11
N ALA A 202 -25.65 22.15 7.34
CA ALA A 202 -26.95 21.84 6.74
C ALA A 202 -26.87 22.01 5.22
N TYR A 203 -27.05 20.92 4.48
CA TYR A 203 -27.15 20.97 3.03
C TYR A 203 -28.57 21.33 2.61
N ASN A 204 -28.73 22.44 1.91
CA ASN A 204 -30.02 23.05 1.63
C ASN A 204 -30.61 22.56 0.30
N THR A 205 -31.91 22.72 0.14
CA THR A 205 -32.61 22.35 -1.11
C THR A 205 -32.17 23.17 -2.32
N ASP A 206 -31.67 24.38 -2.09
CA ASP A 206 -31.06 25.25 -3.11
C ASP A 206 -29.61 24.89 -3.45
N LYS A 207 -29.13 23.74 -2.94
CA LYS A 207 -27.78 23.20 -3.14
C LYS A 207 -26.65 24.00 -2.48
N THR A 208 -26.97 24.92 -1.57
CA THR A 208 -25.99 25.57 -0.71
C THR A 208 -25.72 24.76 0.56
N LEU A 209 -24.62 25.06 1.26
CA LEU A 209 -24.34 24.53 2.59
C LEU A 209 -24.36 25.66 3.62
N THR A 210 -25.17 25.53 4.65
CA THR A 210 -25.13 26.44 5.80
C THR A 210 -24.20 25.87 6.86
N ILE A 211 -23.25 26.70 7.31
CA ILE A 211 -22.38 26.44 8.46
C ILE A 211 -22.91 27.27 9.63
N LYS A 212 -23.17 26.61 10.76
CA LYS A 212 -23.47 27.28 12.04
C LYS A 212 -22.46 26.88 13.09
N HIS A 213 -22.23 27.78 14.03
CA HIS A 213 -21.24 27.61 15.08
C HIS A 213 -21.91 27.47 16.43
N ILE A 214 -21.46 26.46 17.19
CA ILE A 214 -21.76 26.33 18.61
C ILE A 214 -20.46 26.57 19.37
N GLN A 215 -20.43 27.71 20.05
CA GLN A 215 -19.29 28.10 20.87
C GLN A 215 -19.06 27.10 22.02
N GLY A 216 -17.79 26.69 22.14
CA GLY A 216 -17.23 25.98 23.28
C GLY A 216 -16.61 26.94 24.28
N TYR A 217 -16.29 26.44 25.47
CA TYR A 217 -15.65 27.22 26.53
C TYR A 217 -14.93 26.35 27.55
N VAL A 218 -13.95 26.95 28.22
CA VAL A 218 -13.38 26.46 29.49
C VAL A 218 -13.32 27.66 30.43
N ASN A 219 -14.05 27.61 31.54
CA ASN A 219 -14.11 28.70 32.51
C ASN A 219 -14.32 28.24 33.95
N ASP A 220 -14.20 29.19 34.88
CA ASP A 220 -14.36 29.03 36.33
C ASP A 220 -15.82 28.82 36.81
N GLY A 221 -16.81 28.79 35.92
CA GLY A 221 -18.22 28.58 36.27
C GLY A 221 -18.88 29.69 37.10
N ASN A 222 -18.22 30.85 37.27
CA ASN A 222 -18.75 31.92 38.11
C ASN A 222 -20.00 32.59 37.48
N THR A 223 -21.13 32.51 38.19
CA THR A 223 -22.42 33.05 37.75
C THR A 223 -22.48 34.57 37.69
N SER A 224 -21.58 35.27 38.40
CA SER A 224 -21.47 36.74 38.34
C SER A 224 -20.64 37.23 37.15
N GLY A 225 -20.07 36.31 36.38
CA GLY A 225 -19.22 36.60 35.22
C GLY A 225 -18.06 35.61 35.17
N ALA A 226 -18.07 34.74 34.18
CA ALA A 226 -17.06 33.69 34.05
C ALA A 226 -15.70 34.24 33.58
N THR A 227 -14.62 33.68 34.10
CA THR A 227 -13.24 33.91 33.65
C THR A 227 -12.69 32.65 33.00
N GLY A 228 -12.07 32.76 31.83
CA GLY A 228 -11.59 31.63 31.06
C GLY A 228 -11.42 31.95 29.57
N ALA A 229 -11.78 31.01 28.71
CA ALA A 229 -11.73 31.16 27.26
C ALA A 229 -12.98 30.56 26.60
N ASN A 230 -13.42 31.22 25.53
CA ASN A 230 -14.40 30.69 24.59
C ASN A 230 -13.69 30.29 23.30
N TYR A 231 -14.21 29.26 22.64
CA TYR A 231 -13.62 28.67 21.44
C TYR A 231 -14.69 28.52 20.36
N ASP A 232 -14.35 28.91 19.14
CA ASP A 232 -15.15 28.69 17.95
C ASP A 232 -14.28 27.99 16.89
N TYR A 233 -14.82 27.01 16.16
CA TYR A 233 -14.10 26.33 15.08
C TYR A 233 -14.44 27.01 13.76
N ILE A 234 -13.49 27.73 13.18
CA ILE A 234 -13.67 28.49 11.95
C ILE A 234 -13.38 27.60 10.76
N VAL A 235 -14.29 27.52 9.80
CA VAL A 235 -14.08 26.76 8.57
C VAL A 235 -13.31 27.61 7.56
N ASP A 236 -12.15 27.15 7.12
CA ASP A 236 -11.31 27.85 6.13
C ASP A 236 -11.52 27.29 4.72
N ILE A 237 -11.65 25.96 4.61
CA ILE A 237 -11.72 25.25 3.33
C ILE A 237 -12.73 24.11 3.41
N ILE A 238 -13.51 23.96 2.34
CA ILE A 238 -14.32 22.77 2.05
C ILE A 238 -13.88 22.22 0.70
N ALA A 239 -13.57 20.93 0.65
CA ALA A 239 -13.22 20.22 -0.57
C ALA A 239 -13.99 18.90 -0.67
N THR A 240 -14.34 18.43 -1.86
CA THR A 240 -14.83 17.07 -2.05
C THR A 240 -13.69 16.06 -1.95
N PHE A 241 -14.02 14.79 -1.67
CA PHE A 241 -13.06 13.69 -1.79
C PHE A 241 -13.70 12.40 -2.33
N SER A 242 -12.92 11.60 -3.06
CA SER A 242 -13.23 10.21 -3.44
C SER A 242 -12.37 9.24 -2.64
N VAL A 243 -12.94 8.08 -2.27
CA VAL A 243 -12.18 6.99 -1.64
C VAL A 243 -12.08 5.79 -2.55
N GLN A 244 -10.92 5.13 -2.48
CA GLN A 244 -10.75 3.76 -2.92
C GLN A 244 -10.79 2.84 -1.70
N SER A 245 -11.50 1.71 -1.82
CA SER A 245 -11.53 0.70 -0.75
C SER A 245 -10.13 0.18 -0.43
N ALA A 246 -9.89 -0.09 0.85
CA ALA A 246 -8.66 -0.73 1.31
C ALA A 246 -8.40 -2.03 0.55
N VAL A 247 -7.18 -2.17 0.04
CA VAL A 247 -6.68 -3.38 -0.62
C VAL A 247 -5.68 -4.03 0.31
N ALA A 248 -5.99 -5.24 0.78
CA ALA A 248 -5.09 -6.03 1.61
C ALA A 248 -3.76 -6.28 0.88
N GLN A 249 -2.66 -5.78 1.43
CA GLN A 249 -1.34 -5.86 0.80
C GLN A 249 -0.65 -7.21 1.07
N LEU A 250 0.04 -7.76 0.07
CA LEU A 250 0.82 -8.98 0.24
C LEU A 250 2.19 -8.68 0.85
N PRO A 251 2.58 -9.31 1.98
CA PRO A 251 3.86 -8.99 2.61
C PRO A 251 5.05 -9.40 1.74
N PRO A 252 6.24 -8.76 1.92
CA PRO A 252 7.42 -9.00 1.07
C PRO A 252 7.94 -10.45 1.11
N SER A 253 7.53 -11.22 2.11
CA SER A 253 7.87 -12.62 2.29
C SER A 253 7.05 -13.59 1.43
N VAL A 254 5.96 -13.12 0.79
CA VAL A 254 5.12 -13.97 -0.07
C VAL A 254 5.82 -14.20 -1.40
N ASN A 255 6.05 -15.47 -1.72
CA ASN A 255 6.46 -15.89 -3.04
C ASN A 255 5.24 -15.87 -3.97
N LEU A 256 5.18 -14.87 -4.85
CA LEU A 256 4.18 -14.78 -5.91
C LEU A 256 4.47 -15.80 -7.01
N PHE A 257 5.76 -16.10 -7.20
CA PHE A 257 6.25 -17.18 -8.05
C PHE A 257 7.54 -17.75 -7.45
N ALA A 258 7.72 -19.06 -7.57
CA ALA A 258 8.98 -19.75 -7.28
C ALA A 258 9.13 -20.92 -8.25
N GLY A 259 10.26 -21.01 -8.94
CA GLY A 259 10.47 -22.02 -9.97
C GLY A 259 11.65 -21.69 -10.87
N SER A 260 11.57 -22.10 -12.13
CA SER A 260 12.54 -21.74 -13.17
C SER A 260 11.78 -21.65 -14.49
N ALA A 261 11.41 -20.43 -14.87
CA ALA A 261 10.56 -20.16 -16.04
C ALA A 261 11.09 -18.97 -16.85
N SER A 262 10.72 -18.94 -18.13
CA SER A 262 10.95 -17.85 -19.08
C SER A 262 9.69 -17.63 -19.91
N GLY A 263 9.44 -16.39 -20.33
CA GLY A 263 8.17 -16.00 -20.95
C GLY A 263 7.13 -15.60 -19.91
N ASP A 264 5.85 -15.85 -20.21
CA ASP A 264 4.72 -15.51 -19.34
C ASP A 264 4.77 -16.26 -18.01
N ILE A 265 4.84 -15.50 -16.92
CA ILE A 265 4.82 -16.00 -15.54
C ILE A 265 3.58 -15.44 -14.85
N VAL A 266 2.68 -16.35 -14.49
CA VAL A 266 1.49 -16.03 -13.68
C VAL A 266 1.91 -15.90 -12.22
N LEU A 267 1.56 -14.77 -11.60
CA LEU A 267 1.88 -14.45 -10.22
C LEU A 267 0.68 -14.77 -9.32
N ALA A 268 0.91 -15.59 -8.29
CA ALA A 268 -0.11 -16.02 -7.35
C ALA A 268 -0.42 -14.91 -6.33
N GLY A 269 -1.70 -14.77 -5.97
CA GLY A 269 -2.18 -13.91 -4.88
C GLY A 269 -2.33 -12.43 -5.23
N LEU A 270 -1.73 -11.96 -6.33
CA LEU A 270 -1.91 -10.59 -6.81
C LEU A 270 -3.31 -10.38 -7.41
N THR A 271 -3.88 -9.22 -7.13
CA THR A 271 -5.05 -8.68 -7.83
C THR A 271 -4.72 -8.44 -9.31
N LYS A 272 -5.73 -8.46 -10.18
CA LYS A 272 -5.53 -8.31 -11.62
C LYS A 272 -4.83 -7.01 -12.02
N GLY A 273 -4.98 -5.95 -11.22
CA GLY A 273 -4.36 -4.64 -11.38
C GLY A 273 -3.10 -4.41 -10.55
N PHE A 274 -2.57 -5.45 -9.89
CA PHE A 274 -1.38 -5.36 -9.01
C PHE A 274 -1.57 -4.42 -7.80
N ASP A 275 -2.80 -4.04 -7.44
CA ASP A 275 -3.12 -3.08 -6.37
C ASP A 275 -2.55 -3.49 -4.99
N ASN A 276 -2.40 -4.81 -4.76
CA ASN A 276 -1.90 -5.40 -3.53
C ASN A 276 -0.39 -5.70 -3.53
N SER A 277 0.38 -5.13 -4.46
CA SER A 277 1.82 -5.37 -4.62
C SER A 277 2.74 -4.54 -3.71
N MET A 278 2.28 -4.03 -2.55
CA MET A 278 3.06 -3.12 -1.68
C MET A 278 3.69 -1.95 -2.45
N ASP A 279 5.02 -1.87 -2.53
CA ASP A 279 5.75 -0.82 -3.25
C ASP A 279 6.17 -1.27 -4.66
N GLY A 280 5.91 -2.53 -5.03
CA GLY A 280 6.22 -3.08 -6.34
C GLY A 280 6.58 -4.57 -6.33
N LEU A 281 7.21 -5.04 -7.40
CA LEU A 281 7.68 -6.41 -7.56
C LEU A 281 9.20 -6.49 -7.53
N GLN A 282 9.72 -7.53 -6.88
CA GLN A 282 11.11 -7.93 -6.99
C GLN A 282 11.18 -9.27 -7.74
N VAL A 283 11.85 -9.25 -8.89
CA VAL A 283 12.08 -10.42 -9.74
C VAL A 283 13.51 -10.90 -9.51
N THR A 284 13.68 -12.11 -9.01
CA THR A 284 14.98 -12.79 -8.93
C THR A 284 15.18 -13.65 -10.16
N THR A 285 16.35 -13.53 -10.80
CA THR A 285 16.71 -14.34 -11.96
C THR A 285 17.58 -15.53 -11.58
N ASP A 286 17.84 -16.41 -12.53
CA ASP A 286 18.94 -17.38 -12.44
C ASP A 286 20.28 -16.62 -12.50
N ASN A 287 21.36 -17.28 -12.03
CA ASN A 287 22.71 -16.76 -12.12
C ASN A 287 23.29 -16.85 -13.54
N TYR A 288 22.67 -17.67 -14.41
CA TYR A 288 23.16 -17.91 -15.75
C TYR A 288 22.08 -17.64 -16.81
N ALA A 289 22.48 -17.04 -17.92
CA ALA A 289 21.68 -17.04 -19.15
C ALA A 289 22.01 -18.29 -19.96
N THR A 290 21.01 -18.94 -20.55
CA THR A 290 21.20 -20.18 -21.34
C THR A 290 20.81 -19.98 -22.80
N GLY A 291 21.65 -20.41 -23.72
CA GLY A 291 21.43 -20.31 -25.17
C GLY A 291 21.11 -21.66 -25.84
N PRO A 292 20.53 -21.64 -27.04
CA PRO A 292 20.11 -22.84 -27.77
C PRO A 292 21.30 -23.70 -28.24
N TYR A 293 21.02 -24.98 -28.48
CA TYR A 293 21.99 -26.02 -28.89
C TYR A 293 22.57 -25.86 -30.30
N THR A 294 22.05 -24.94 -31.11
CA THR A 294 22.38 -24.78 -32.54
C THR A 294 23.02 -23.42 -32.80
N LEU A 295 24.24 -23.19 -32.31
CA LEU A 295 25.07 -22.05 -32.74
C LEU A 295 25.84 -22.32 -34.06
N GLY A 296 25.41 -23.31 -34.85
CA GLY A 296 26.04 -23.62 -36.15
C GLY A 296 27.48 -24.15 -36.06
N LEU A 297 27.95 -24.49 -34.86
CA LEU A 297 29.28 -25.07 -34.66
C LEU A 297 29.27 -26.57 -35.02
N PRO A 298 30.34 -27.09 -35.63
CA PRO A 298 30.44 -28.51 -35.94
C PRO A 298 30.45 -29.32 -34.64
N GLY A 299 29.37 -30.08 -34.40
CA GLY A 299 29.17 -30.87 -33.19
C GLY A 299 27.75 -30.71 -32.67
N ASN A 300 26.88 -31.65 -33.06
CA ASN A 300 25.53 -31.75 -32.51
C ASN A 300 25.61 -31.94 -30.98
N GLY A 301 24.94 -31.09 -30.18
CA GLY A 301 24.63 -31.42 -28.78
C GLY A 301 25.14 -30.50 -27.65
N PHE A 302 25.77 -29.35 -27.92
CA PHE A 302 26.27 -28.47 -26.85
C PHE A 302 25.28 -27.37 -26.46
N GLY A 303 24.90 -27.29 -25.19
CA GLY A 303 24.20 -26.14 -24.61
C GLY A 303 25.19 -25.09 -24.13
N TYR A 304 24.84 -23.81 -24.20
CA TYR A 304 25.70 -22.70 -23.79
C TYR A 304 25.12 -21.95 -22.61
N ARG A 305 25.98 -21.48 -21.69
CA ARG A 305 25.59 -20.53 -20.66
C ARG A 305 26.69 -19.53 -20.34
N PHE A 306 26.33 -18.39 -19.77
CA PHE A 306 27.29 -17.46 -19.19
C PHE A 306 26.75 -16.85 -17.90
N ASP A 307 27.67 -16.43 -17.03
CA ASP A 307 27.36 -15.83 -15.73
C ASP A 307 26.78 -14.41 -15.90
N LEU A 308 25.65 -14.17 -15.22
CA LEU A 308 24.93 -12.90 -15.22
C LEU A 308 25.42 -11.93 -14.14
N ALA A 309 26.26 -12.36 -13.19
CA ALA A 309 26.78 -11.54 -12.10
C ALA A 309 27.37 -10.20 -12.55
N PRO A 310 28.13 -10.09 -13.68
CA PRO A 310 28.67 -8.81 -14.14
C PRO A 310 27.59 -7.76 -14.47
N PHE A 311 26.37 -8.19 -14.82
CA PHE A 311 25.29 -7.31 -15.26
C PHE A 311 24.41 -6.81 -14.12
N ASP A 312 24.61 -7.30 -12.90
CA ASP A 312 23.83 -6.92 -11.72
C ASP A 312 22.31 -7.19 -11.87
N ILE A 313 21.95 -8.18 -12.69
CA ILE A 313 20.54 -8.52 -13.00
C ILE A 313 19.95 -9.62 -12.13
N SER A 314 20.69 -10.09 -11.12
CA SER A 314 20.23 -11.15 -10.20
C SER A 314 18.93 -10.79 -9.47
N LYS A 315 18.67 -9.49 -9.29
CA LYS A 315 17.44 -8.94 -8.73
C LYS A 315 17.04 -7.71 -9.51
N ILE A 316 15.81 -7.70 -10.00
CA ILE A 316 15.20 -6.60 -10.71
C ILE A 316 14.05 -6.08 -9.86
N THR A 317 14.04 -4.77 -9.60
CA THR A 317 12.97 -4.10 -8.87
C THR A 317 12.11 -3.33 -9.86
N ILE A 318 10.80 -3.60 -9.85
CA ILE A 318 9.80 -2.90 -10.65
C ILE A 318 8.93 -2.11 -9.68
N PRO A 319 8.97 -0.77 -9.71
CA PRO A 319 8.18 0.04 -8.80
C PRO A 319 6.70 -0.03 -9.14
N LYS A 320 5.84 0.16 -8.13
CA LYS A 320 4.40 -0.04 -8.26
C LYS A 320 3.77 0.83 -9.33
N GLU A 321 4.20 2.09 -9.45
CA GLU A 321 3.74 3.02 -10.47
C GLU A 321 4.02 2.54 -11.90
N GLU A 322 4.93 1.59 -12.09
CA GLU A 322 5.24 0.97 -13.40
C GLU A 322 4.45 -0.33 -13.65
N LEU A 323 3.72 -0.85 -12.66
CA LEU A 323 2.89 -2.06 -12.77
C LEU A 323 1.54 -1.78 -13.46
N ILE A 324 1.59 -1.00 -14.53
CA ILE A 324 0.43 -0.66 -15.35
C ILE A 324 0.26 -1.76 -16.40
N ILE A 325 -0.94 -2.34 -16.50
CA ILE A 325 -1.24 -3.36 -17.51
C ILE A 325 -0.94 -2.82 -18.92
N GLY A 326 -0.17 -3.57 -19.70
CA GLY A 326 0.30 -3.20 -21.03
C GLY A 326 1.58 -2.36 -21.03
N ASN A 327 2.10 -1.96 -19.86
CA ASN A 327 3.37 -1.27 -19.76
C ASN A 327 4.54 -2.23 -20.01
N ARG A 328 5.61 -1.67 -20.58
CA ARG A 328 6.90 -2.32 -20.78
C ARG A 328 7.93 -1.61 -19.91
N TYR A 329 8.18 -2.15 -18.73
CA TYR A 329 9.15 -1.58 -17.82
C TYR A 329 10.57 -1.88 -18.32
N LYS A 330 11.30 -0.84 -18.74
CA LYS A 330 12.66 -0.98 -19.26
C LYS A 330 13.66 -1.18 -18.12
N LEU A 331 14.53 -2.17 -18.26
CA LEU A 331 15.58 -2.44 -17.28
C LEU A 331 16.80 -1.57 -17.56
N ASP A 332 17.29 -0.88 -16.54
CA ASP A 332 18.59 -0.21 -16.59
C ASP A 332 19.69 -1.22 -16.25
N ILE A 333 20.18 -1.92 -17.27
CA ILE A 333 21.29 -2.85 -17.11
C ILE A 333 22.60 -2.12 -17.37
N LYS A 334 23.54 -2.23 -16.44
CA LYS A 334 24.89 -1.70 -16.61
C LYS A 334 25.52 -2.26 -17.88
N ASN A 335 25.89 -1.38 -18.81
CA ASN A 335 26.67 -1.76 -19.97
C ASN A 335 28.05 -2.21 -19.52
N VAL A 336 28.33 -3.50 -19.64
CA VAL A 336 29.65 -4.06 -19.36
C VAL A 336 30.29 -4.51 -20.66
N THR A 337 31.36 -3.82 -21.07
CA THR A 337 32.26 -4.29 -22.13
C THR A 337 33.29 -5.23 -21.50
N THR A 338 32.91 -6.47 -21.23
CA THR A 338 33.83 -7.51 -20.73
C THR A 338 33.85 -8.73 -21.64
N GLU A 339 35.01 -9.38 -21.68
CA GLU A 339 35.12 -10.73 -22.23
C GLU A 339 34.32 -11.70 -21.34
N LEU A 340 33.28 -12.31 -21.91
CA LEU A 340 32.50 -13.31 -21.18
C LEU A 340 33.17 -14.68 -21.33
N SER A 341 33.36 -15.37 -20.22
CA SER A 341 33.74 -16.78 -20.27
C SER A 341 32.47 -17.59 -20.53
N LEU A 342 32.31 -18.10 -21.75
CA LEU A 342 31.20 -18.97 -22.11
C LEU A 342 31.47 -20.37 -21.55
N GLU A 343 30.48 -20.94 -20.86
CA GLU A 343 30.52 -22.34 -20.44
C GLU A 343 29.71 -23.19 -21.41
N THR A 344 30.23 -24.38 -21.72
CA THR A 344 29.60 -25.34 -22.63
C THR A 344 29.21 -26.61 -21.89
N LYS A 345 28.02 -27.13 -22.15
CA LYS A 345 27.59 -28.44 -21.66
C LYS A 345 28.07 -29.53 -22.62
N ILE A 346 28.99 -30.40 -22.18
CA ILE A 346 29.52 -31.50 -23.00
C ILE A 346 28.58 -32.70 -22.88
N GLU A 347 27.97 -33.12 -23.99
CA GLU A 347 26.96 -34.19 -23.99
C GLU A 347 27.52 -35.58 -23.64
N SER A 348 28.84 -35.80 -23.73
CA SER A 348 29.45 -37.11 -23.45
C SER A 348 29.42 -37.52 -21.97
N ASN A 349 29.21 -36.58 -21.03
CA ASN A 349 29.05 -36.85 -19.60
C ASN A 349 27.91 -35.99 -19.02
N ARG A 350 26.75 -36.63 -18.79
CA ARG A 350 25.50 -36.05 -18.30
C ARG A 350 25.71 -34.97 -17.21
N ASP A 351 25.07 -33.82 -17.42
CA ASP A 351 24.81 -32.72 -16.46
C ASP A 351 25.96 -31.87 -15.92
N THR A 352 27.19 -32.00 -16.43
CA THR A 352 28.30 -31.13 -16.00
C THR A 352 28.56 -30.02 -17.02
N TRP A 353 28.54 -28.77 -16.55
CA TRP A 353 28.98 -27.61 -17.33
C TRP A 353 30.50 -27.50 -17.25
N VAL A 354 31.16 -27.33 -18.39
CA VAL A 354 32.63 -27.21 -18.46
C VAL A 354 32.97 -25.88 -19.14
N SER A 355 33.91 -25.14 -18.55
CA SER A 355 34.39 -23.88 -19.13
C SER A 355 35.05 -24.15 -20.47
N SER A 356 34.67 -23.40 -21.52
CA SER A 356 35.24 -23.59 -22.86
C SER A 356 36.70 -23.15 -22.96
N LYS A 357 37.28 -22.59 -21.89
CA LYS A 357 38.70 -22.19 -21.85
C LYS A 357 39.65 -23.39 -21.90
N GLU A 358 39.22 -24.59 -21.49
CA GLU A 358 40.18 -25.69 -21.30
C GLU A 358 40.12 -26.84 -22.34
N ASP A 359 38.96 -27.38 -22.78
CA ASP A 359 39.04 -28.74 -23.38
C ASP A 359 38.24 -29.10 -24.65
N VAL A 360 37.27 -28.32 -25.14
CA VAL A 360 36.39 -28.85 -26.21
C VAL A 360 36.86 -28.54 -27.63
N TYR A 361 37.59 -27.45 -27.85
CA TYR A 361 38.17 -27.12 -29.15
C TYR A 361 39.51 -26.42 -28.94
N LYS A 362 40.62 -27.12 -29.19
CA LYS A 362 42.00 -26.54 -29.23
C LYS A 362 42.21 -25.56 -30.41
N GLY A 363 41.14 -24.94 -30.89
CA GLY A 363 41.05 -23.97 -31.97
C GLY A 363 40.09 -22.82 -31.61
N SER A 364 40.40 -22.11 -30.53
CA SER A 364 40.51 -20.65 -30.53
C SER A 364 39.32 -19.81 -31.02
N MET A 365 38.17 -19.89 -30.34
CA MET A 365 37.20 -18.78 -30.40
C MET A 365 36.87 -18.27 -29.01
N SER A 366 37.10 -16.97 -28.77
CA SER A 366 36.58 -16.27 -27.59
C SER A 366 35.25 -15.62 -27.94
N TYR A 367 34.27 -15.72 -27.05
CA TYR A 367 32.98 -15.04 -27.19
C TYR A 367 32.94 -13.80 -26.30
N TYR A 368 32.43 -12.71 -26.86
CA TYR A 368 32.28 -11.43 -26.17
C TYR A 368 30.81 -11.05 -26.21
N LEU A 369 30.29 -10.53 -25.11
CA LEU A 369 29.04 -9.78 -25.23
C LEU A 369 29.31 -8.52 -26.02
N SER A 370 28.59 -8.35 -27.12
CA SER A 370 28.71 -7.16 -27.95
C SER A 370 27.74 -6.07 -27.52
N LYS A 371 26.52 -6.45 -27.15
CA LYS A 371 25.47 -5.58 -26.63
C LYS A 371 24.34 -6.39 -25.99
N ILE A 372 23.58 -5.70 -25.15
CA ILE A 372 22.24 -6.12 -24.74
C ILE A 372 21.28 -5.47 -25.75
N ASP A 373 20.52 -6.29 -26.45
CA ASP A 373 19.60 -5.82 -27.50
C ASP A 373 18.33 -5.24 -26.91
N ASP A 374 17.75 -5.98 -25.96
CA ASP A 374 16.50 -5.65 -25.30
C ASP A 374 16.57 -6.14 -23.85
N ALA A 375 16.04 -5.33 -22.93
CA ALA A 375 15.94 -5.68 -21.52
C ALA A 375 14.74 -4.98 -20.90
N TYR A 376 13.67 -5.74 -20.68
CA TYR A 376 12.42 -5.21 -20.15
C TYR A 376 11.60 -6.29 -19.45
N VAL A 377 10.60 -5.84 -18.68
CA VAL A 377 9.52 -6.68 -18.18
C VAL A 377 8.21 -6.16 -18.73
N ASP A 378 7.48 -7.00 -19.47
CA ASP A 378 6.12 -6.69 -19.90
C ASP A 378 5.14 -7.00 -18.77
N ILE A 379 4.31 -6.02 -18.41
CA ILE A 379 3.24 -6.16 -17.41
C ILE A 379 1.94 -6.50 -18.15
N LYS A 380 1.38 -7.67 -17.89
CA LYS A 380 0.24 -8.22 -18.63
C LYS A 380 -0.98 -8.35 -17.72
N GLU A 381 -2.15 -8.51 -18.33
CA GLU A 381 -3.40 -8.75 -17.60
C GLU A 381 -3.33 -10.01 -16.73
N ASN A 382 -4.21 -10.07 -15.71
CA ASN A 382 -4.37 -11.23 -14.82
C ASN A 382 -3.09 -11.61 -14.06
N SER A 383 -2.36 -10.60 -13.58
CA SER A 383 -1.19 -10.79 -12.72
C SER A 383 -0.07 -11.56 -13.43
N VAL A 384 0.15 -11.31 -14.72
CA VAL A 384 1.19 -11.96 -15.52
C VAL A 384 2.32 -10.97 -15.78
N ILE A 385 3.56 -11.43 -15.66
CA ILE A 385 4.74 -10.69 -16.12
C ILE A 385 5.54 -11.54 -17.11
N ASP A 386 6.30 -10.88 -17.98
CA ASP A 386 7.20 -11.54 -18.92
C ASP A 386 8.55 -10.82 -18.95
N LEU A 387 9.58 -11.48 -18.42
CA LEU A 387 10.94 -10.96 -18.41
C LEU A 387 11.64 -11.31 -19.73
N THR A 388 12.02 -10.28 -20.48
CA THR A 388 12.83 -10.42 -21.69
C THR A 388 14.17 -9.73 -21.50
N ILE A 389 15.26 -10.50 -21.60
CA ILE A 389 16.61 -9.98 -21.72
C ILE A 389 17.29 -10.70 -22.88
N SER A 390 17.62 -9.94 -23.92
CA SER A 390 18.22 -10.44 -25.15
C SER A 390 19.68 -9.98 -25.26
N PHE A 391 20.57 -10.93 -25.53
CA PHE A 391 22.00 -10.68 -25.63
C PHE A 391 22.50 -10.96 -27.06
N SER A 392 23.32 -10.06 -27.59
CA SER A 392 24.08 -10.28 -28.81
C SER A 392 25.52 -10.63 -28.47
N LEU A 393 25.96 -11.84 -28.81
CA LEU A 393 27.37 -12.23 -28.71
C LEU A 393 28.11 -11.99 -30.02
N THR A 394 29.41 -11.67 -29.91
CA THR A 394 30.38 -11.66 -31.02
C THR A 394 31.51 -12.65 -30.72
N SER A 395 31.89 -13.48 -31.68
CA SER A 395 33.08 -14.33 -31.59
C SER A 395 34.33 -13.66 -32.19
N LYS A 396 35.50 -13.92 -31.59
CA LYS A 396 36.82 -13.64 -32.19
C LYS A 396 37.61 -14.93 -32.34
N ASP A 397 38.32 -15.06 -33.46
CA ASP A 397 39.22 -16.19 -33.72
C ASP A 397 40.54 -16.10 -32.92
N ALA A 398 41.40 -17.13 -33.06
CA ALA A 398 42.75 -17.20 -32.46
C ALA A 398 43.64 -15.99 -32.74
N LYS A 399 43.37 -15.30 -33.85
CA LYS A 399 44.15 -14.19 -34.38
C LYS A 399 43.53 -12.85 -34.00
N GLY A 400 42.45 -12.85 -33.21
CA GLY A 400 41.72 -11.66 -32.79
C GLY A 400 40.81 -11.07 -33.87
N ASN A 401 40.63 -11.75 -35.01
CA ASN A 401 39.70 -11.30 -36.04
C ASN A 401 38.27 -11.59 -35.58
N ASN A 402 37.36 -10.65 -35.84
CA ASN A 402 35.94 -10.88 -35.65
C ASN A 402 35.47 -11.92 -36.69
N SER A 403 35.31 -13.17 -36.30
CA SER A 403 34.55 -14.17 -37.04
C SER A 403 33.07 -13.85 -36.80
N GLY A 404 32.57 -12.89 -37.56
CA GLY A 404 31.28 -12.25 -37.34
C GLY A 404 30.11 -13.23 -37.38
N GLY A 405 29.37 -13.28 -36.28
CA GLY A 405 28.03 -13.81 -36.20
C GLY A 405 27.37 -13.22 -34.96
N THR A 406 26.21 -12.57 -35.11
CA THR A 406 25.35 -12.26 -33.97
C THR A 406 24.58 -13.52 -33.64
N TYR A 407 24.72 -14.01 -32.42
CA TYR A 407 24.03 -15.22 -31.97
C TYR A 407 22.83 -14.82 -31.10
N PRO A 408 21.61 -14.77 -31.65
CA PRO A 408 20.42 -14.52 -30.85
C PRO A 408 20.07 -15.75 -30.01
N GLY A 409 19.44 -15.54 -28.85
CA GLY A 409 18.66 -16.58 -28.16
C GLY A 409 19.12 -16.97 -26.77
N PHE A 410 19.96 -16.20 -26.08
CA PHE A 410 20.17 -16.44 -24.64
C PHE A 410 18.92 -16.02 -23.87
N THR A 411 18.39 -16.95 -23.09
CA THR A 411 17.22 -16.74 -22.25
C THR A 411 17.66 -16.62 -20.80
N VAL A 412 17.17 -15.59 -20.12
CA VAL A 412 17.26 -15.45 -18.66
C VAL A 412 16.00 -16.03 -18.05
N LYS A 413 16.16 -16.89 -17.05
CA LYS A 413 15.02 -17.46 -16.33
C LYS A 413 14.75 -16.67 -15.07
N THR A 414 13.48 -16.44 -14.77
CA THR A 414 13.04 -15.99 -13.46
C THR A 414 12.97 -17.18 -12.53
N THR A 415 13.55 -17.02 -11.34
CA THR A 415 13.58 -18.05 -10.30
C THR A 415 12.59 -17.76 -9.17
N LYS A 416 12.31 -16.49 -8.93
CA LYS A 416 11.42 -16.04 -7.86
C LYS A 416 10.80 -14.69 -8.19
N VAL A 417 9.57 -14.47 -7.76
CA VAL A 417 8.95 -13.13 -7.73
C VAL A 417 8.31 -12.91 -6.36
N THR A 418 8.58 -11.77 -5.74
CA THR A 418 7.97 -11.35 -4.47
C THR A 418 7.48 -9.90 -4.57
N THR A 419 6.63 -9.46 -3.64
CA THR A 419 6.47 -8.04 -3.37
C THR A 419 7.69 -7.51 -2.60
N TYR A 420 7.85 -6.19 -2.52
CA TYR A 420 8.83 -5.57 -1.62
C TYR A 420 8.25 -4.33 -0.94
N LYS A 421 8.95 -3.90 0.12
CA LYS A 421 8.72 -2.62 0.82
C LYS A 421 10.08 -1.92 0.95
N ASN A 422 10.15 -0.65 0.57
CA ASN A 422 11.34 0.19 0.73
C ASN A 422 11.44 0.81 2.12
#